data_AF-A0AAV3HXT3-F1
#
_entry.id   AF-A0AAV3HXT3-F1
#
_cell.length_a   1.000
_cell.length_b   1.000
_cell.length_c   1.000
_cell.angle_alpha   90.00
_cell.angle_beta   90.00
_cell.angle_gamma   90.00
#
_symmetry.space_group_name_H-M   'P 1'
#
loop_
_entity.id
_entity.type
_entity.pdbx_description
1 polymer ?
#
loop_
_entity_poly.entity_id
_entity_poly.type
_entity_poly.pdbx_seq_one_letter_code
_entity_poly.pdbx_strand_id
1 'polypeptide(L)'
;MFTLQSLTDLMFNSVFASVNNLYHRPQQKKQIDRQHARIYNAVLQRLPHVAQRAARDHVRTVKKNLHDIELEGHHLIRSAVPLEMNLS
;
A
#
# COMPACT_ATOMS: atom_id res chain seq x y z
N MET A 1 -23.94 -11.51 5.27
CA MET A 1 -23.72 -10.65 4.09
C MET A 1 -22.74 -9.48 4.34
N PHE A 2 -22.26 -9.23 5.57
CA PHE A 2 -21.38 -8.09 5.87
C PHE A 2 -19.90 -8.26 5.53
N THR A 3 -19.38 -9.49 5.46
CA THR A 3 -17.92 -9.74 5.38
C THR A 3 -17.30 -9.46 4.02
N LEU A 4 -18.06 -9.62 2.92
CA LEU A 4 -17.58 -9.34 1.57
C LEU A 4 -17.60 -7.84 1.25
N GLN A 5 -18.62 -7.11 1.70
CA GLN A 5 -18.71 -5.66 1.46
C GLN A 5 -17.54 -4.91 2.11
N SER A 6 -17.24 -5.21 3.38
CA SER A 6 -16.09 -4.60 4.07
C SER A 6 -14.75 -4.95 3.43
N LEU A 7 -14.65 -6.11 2.77
CA LEU A 7 -13.45 -6.49 2.01
C LEU A 7 -13.33 -5.67 0.73
N THR A 8 -14.44 -5.44 0.03
CA THR A 8 -14.50 -4.60 -1.17
C THR A 8 -14.10 -3.16 -0.88
N ASP A 9 -14.63 -2.55 0.18
CA ASP A 9 -14.33 -1.16 0.54
C ASP A 9 -12.85 -0.97 0.91
N LEU A 10 -12.29 -1.95 1.64
CA LEU A 10 -10.88 -1.96 2.02
C LEU A 10 -9.97 -2.07 0.79
N MET A 11 -10.34 -2.92 -0.17
CA MET A 11 -9.58 -3.11 -1.42
C MET A 11 -9.65 -1.87 -2.31
N PHE A 12 -10.84 -1.26 -2.48
CA PHE A 12 -11.00 -0.06 -3.31
C PHE A 12 -10.13 1.10 -2.83
N ASN A 13 -10.11 1.37 -1.52
CA ASN A 13 -9.26 2.41 -0.95
C ASN A 13 -7.76 2.13 -1.17
N SER A 14 -7.35 0.86 -1.08
CA SER A 14 -5.95 0.48 -1.32
C SER A 14 -5.52 0.62 -2.79
N VAL A 15 -6.44 0.43 -3.73
CA VAL A 15 -6.20 0.63 -5.17
C VAL A 15 -5.97 2.11 -5.46
N PHE A 16 -6.84 2.99 -4.98
CA PHE A 16 -6.67 4.44 -5.16
C PHE A 16 -5.35 4.95 -4.57
N ALA A 17 -5.00 4.51 -3.36
CA ALA A 17 -3.73 4.91 -2.74
C ALA A 17 -2.52 4.39 -3.53
N SER A 18 -2.58 3.16 -4.04
CA SER A 18 -1.51 2.52 -4.80
C SER A 18 -1.28 3.20 -6.15
N VAL A 19 -2.34 3.52 -6.89
CA VAL A 19 -2.23 4.19 -8.20
C VAL A 19 -1.59 5.56 -8.05
N ASN A 20 -2.04 6.35 -7.08
CA ASN A 20 -1.56 7.73 -6.92
C ASN A 20 -0.12 7.81 -6.37
N ASN A 21 0.30 6.87 -5.53
CA ASN A 21 1.55 7.03 -4.77
C ASN A 21 2.61 5.96 -5.05
N LEU A 22 2.20 4.76 -5.49
CA LEU A 22 3.08 3.58 -5.52
C LEU A 22 3.33 3.03 -6.93
N TYR A 23 2.42 3.25 -7.89
CA TYR A 23 2.55 2.68 -9.24
C TYR A 23 3.69 3.27 -10.05
N HIS A 24 4.07 4.52 -9.77
CA HIS A 24 5.23 5.18 -10.38
C HIS A 24 6.57 4.67 -9.81
N ARG A 25 6.54 3.82 -8.77
CA ARG A 25 7.73 3.26 -8.13
C ARG A 25 7.87 1.77 -8.50
N PRO A 26 8.86 1.36 -9.32
CA PRO A 26 8.91 0.03 -9.93
C PRO A 26 8.90 -1.15 -8.93
N GLN A 27 9.60 -1.01 -7.80
CA GLN A 27 9.68 -2.08 -6.78
C GLN A 27 8.32 -2.29 -6.11
N GLN A 28 7.66 -1.20 -5.69
CA GLN A 28 6.35 -1.22 -5.05
C GLN A 28 5.28 -1.73 -6.02
N LYS A 29 5.31 -1.26 -7.28
CA LYS A 29 4.41 -1.76 -8.33
C LYS A 29 4.53 -3.28 -8.50
N LYS A 30 5.75 -3.81 -8.62
CA LYS A 30 5.99 -5.25 -8.78
C LYS A 30 5.45 -6.07 -7.59
N GLN A 31 5.57 -5.52 -6.37
CA GLN A 31 5.02 -6.14 -5.17
C GLN A 31 3.48 -6.15 -5.18
N ILE A 32 2.87 -5.02 -5.54
CA ILE A 32 1.41 -4.86 -5.61
C ILE A 32 0.81 -5.77 -6.69
N ASP A 33 1.41 -5.82 -7.89
CA ASP A 33 0.95 -6.69 -8.98
C ASP A 33 0.93 -8.17 -8.53
N ARG A 34 1.96 -8.63 -7.80
CA ARG A 34 2.01 -9.99 -7.25
C ARG A 34 0.91 -10.24 -6.21
N GLN A 35 0.60 -9.26 -5.38
CA GLN A 35 -0.46 -9.37 -4.38
C GLN A 35 -1.84 -9.40 -5.04
N HIS A 36 -2.09 -8.55 -6.03
CA HIS A 36 -3.31 -8.59 -6.83
C HIS A 36 -3.51 -9.95 -7.50
N ALA A 37 -2.47 -10.51 -8.13
CA ALA A 37 -2.53 -11.84 -8.74
C ALA A 37 -2.88 -12.93 -7.72
N ARG A 38 -2.36 -12.87 -6.50
CA ARG A 38 -2.69 -13.83 -5.42
C ARG A 38 -4.16 -13.73 -5.02
N ILE A 39 -4.69 -12.53 -4.86
CA ILE A 39 -6.10 -12.31 -4.50
C ILE A 39 -7.00 -12.83 -5.62
N TYR A 40 -6.70 -12.44 -6.87
CA TYR A 40 -7.43 -12.88 -8.06
C TYR A 40 -7.49 -14.41 -8.17
N ASN A 41 -6.35 -15.09 -8.04
CA ASN A 41 -6.28 -16.55 -8.10
C ASN A 41 -7.06 -17.23 -6.97
N ALA A 42 -7.00 -16.69 -5.74
CA ALA A 42 -7.74 -17.23 -4.62
C ALA A 42 -9.27 -17.09 -4.79
N VAL A 43 -9.71 -15.97 -5.40
CA VAL A 43 -11.12 -15.75 -5.75
C VAL A 43 -11.57 -16.72 -6.84
N LEU A 44 -10.81 -16.86 -7.92
CA LEU A 44 -11.12 -17.80 -9.01
C LEU A 44 -11.24 -19.25 -8.52
N GLN A 45 -10.36 -19.65 -7.60
CA GLN A 45 -10.37 -21.00 -7.02
C GLN A 45 -11.42 -21.20 -5.93
N ARG A 46 -12.26 -20.19 -5.66
CA ARG A 46 -13.32 -20.22 -4.63
C ARG A 46 -12.76 -20.56 -3.24
N LEU A 47 -11.60 -19.99 -2.90
CA LEU A 47 -10.94 -20.15 -1.61
C LEU A 47 -11.15 -18.89 -0.73
N PRO A 48 -12.32 -18.73 -0.07
CA PRO A 48 -12.70 -17.47 0.57
C PRO A 48 -11.73 -17.03 1.67
N HIS A 49 -11.28 -17.97 2.50
CA HIS A 49 -10.33 -17.66 3.59
C HIS A 49 -8.95 -17.25 3.08
N VAL A 50 -8.51 -17.82 1.96
CA VAL A 50 -7.24 -17.46 1.32
C VAL A 50 -7.34 -16.09 0.68
N ALA A 51 -8.42 -15.81 -0.04
CA ALA A 51 -8.68 -14.51 -0.64
C ALA A 51 -8.73 -13.40 0.43
N GLN A 52 -9.45 -13.63 1.52
CA GLN A 52 -9.53 -12.69 2.64
C GLN A 52 -8.16 -12.42 3.27
N ARG A 53 -7.37 -13.47 3.52
CA ARG A 53 -6.02 -13.32 4.07
C ARG A 53 -5.12 -12.53 3.12
N ALA A 54 -5.10 -12.89 1.84
CA ALA A 54 -4.29 -12.21 0.83
C ALA A 54 -4.65 -10.73 0.69
N ALA A 55 -5.95 -10.39 0.76
CA ALA A 55 -6.43 -9.01 0.75
C ALA A 55 -5.98 -8.23 1.99
N ARG A 56 -6.07 -8.80 3.19
CA ARG A 56 -5.58 -8.14 4.43
C ARG A 56 -4.07 -7.90 4.37
N ASP A 57 -3.32 -8.87 3.89
CA ASP A 57 -1.86 -8.75 3.73
C ASP A 57 -1.48 -7.67 2.70
N HIS A 58 -2.24 -7.58 1.60
CA HIS A 58 -2.09 -6.51 0.61
C HIS A 58 -2.27 -5.13 1.24
N VAL A 59 -3.38 -4.90 1.95
CA VAL A 59 -3.65 -3.59 2.57
C VAL A 59 -2.62 -3.22 3.64
N ARG A 60 -2.17 -4.19 4.44
CA ARG A 60 -1.08 -3.96 5.40
C ARG A 60 0.21 -3.54 4.70
N THR A 61 0.52 -4.16 3.56
CA THR A 61 1.70 -3.82 2.75
C THR A 61 1.60 -2.44 2.14
N VAL A 62 0.46 -2.09 1.55
CA VAL A 62 0.22 -0.75 0.99
C VAL A 62 0.36 0.32 2.07
N LYS A 63 -0.25 0.12 3.24
CA LYS A 63 -0.12 1.04 4.38
C LYS A 63 1.33 1.23 4.81
N LYS A 64 2.10 0.14 4.89
CA LYS A 64 3.53 0.21 5.23
C LYS A 64 4.31 1.00 4.17
N ASN A 65 4.14 0.68 2.90
CA ASN A 65 4.85 1.35 1.82
C ASN A 65 4.57 2.87 1.78
N LEU A 66 3.33 3.28 2.05
CA LEU A 66 2.97 4.70 2.15
C LEU A 66 3.67 5.36 3.34
N HIS A 67 3.66 4.72 4.50
CA HIS A 67 4.33 5.23 5.69
C HIS A 67 5.84 5.37 5.49
N ASP A 68 6.49 4.38 4.86
CA ASP A 68 7.92 4.41 4.56
C ASP A 68 8.25 5.58 3.60
N ILE A 69 7.37 5.88 2.64
CA ILE A 69 7.52 7.04 1.73
C ILE A 69 7.32 8.37 2.46
N GLU A 70 6.34 8.47 3.37
CA GLU A 70 6.13 9.67 4.19
C GLU A 70 7.37 9.96 5.05
N LEU A 71 7.95 8.92 5.68
CA LEU A 71 9.19 9.04 6.44
C LEU A 71 10.35 9.50 5.55
N GLU A 72 10.54 8.88 4.38
CA GLU A 72 11.56 9.29 3.40
C GLU A 72 11.39 10.77 3.00
N GLY A 73 10.16 11.20 2.73
CA GLY A 73 9.83 12.60 2.43
C GLY A 73 10.17 13.55 3.58
N HIS A 74 9.80 13.20 4.81
CA HIS A 74 10.16 13.98 6.00
C HIS A 74 11.68 14.07 6.21
N HIS A 75 12.41 12.98 5.98
CA HIS A 75 13.87 12.97 6.05
C HIS A 75 14.49 13.89 5.01
N LEU A 76 14.02 13.86 3.76
CA LEU A 76 14.49 14.74 2.70
C LEU A 76 14.27 16.22 3.04
N ILE A 77 13.08 16.59 3.52
CA ILE A 77 12.78 17.97 3.94
C ILE A 77 13.74 18.40 5.07
N ARG A 78 13.92 17.57 6.11
CA ARG A 78 14.81 17.88 7.23
C ARG A 78 16.27 18.02 6.80
N SER A 79 16.74 17.19 5.87
CA SER A 79 18.10 17.27 5.34
C SER A 79 18.31 18.43 4.36
N ALA A 80 17.24 18.93 3.75
CA ALA A 80 17.26 20.06 2.82
C ALA A 80 17.16 21.42 3.53
N VAL A 81 16.83 21.47 4.82
CA VAL A 81 16.94 22.69 5.64
C VAL A 81 18.43 22.97 5.88
N PRO A 82 19.00 24.07 5.36
CA PRO A 82 20.40 24.42 5.61
C PRO A 82 20.63 24.67 7.11
N LEU A 83 21.83 24.32 7.60
CA LEU A 83 22.28 24.50 8.99
C LEU A 83 22.27 25.97 9.51
N GLU A 84 21.92 26.95 8.67
CA GLU A 84 22.06 28.38 8.93
C GLU A 84 20.93 29.01 9.76
N MET A 85 19.97 28.23 10.26
CA MET A 85 18.85 28.74 11.07
C MET A 85 18.97 28.45 12.58
N ASN A 86 20.20 28.30 13.08
CA ASN A 86 20.45 28.14 14.52
C ASN A 86 21.56 29.07 15.02
N LEU A 87 21.48 30.35 14.63
CA LEU A 87 22.21 31.45 15.26
C LEU A 87 21.29 32.67 15.36
N SER A 88 20.54 32.78 16.46
CA SER A 88 20.02 34.03 17.04
C SER A 88 19.54 33.77 18.46
#